data_AF-C9YXL0-F1
#
_entry.id   AF-C9YXL0-F1
#
_cell.length_a   1.000
_cell.length_b   1.000
_cell.length_c   1.000
_cell.angle_alpha   90.00
_cell.angle_beta   90.00
_cell.angle_gamma   90.00
#
_symmetry.space_group_name_H-M   'P 1'
#
loop_
_entity.id
_entity.type
_entity.pdbx_description
1 polymer ?
#
loop_
_entity_poly.entity_id
_entity_poly.type
_entity_poly.pdbx_seq_one_letter_code
_entity_poly.pdbx_strand_id
1 'polypeptide(L)'
;MALTDHHDVFIGSTGDGWTFVVLNRPLRNAARILTGAGFTAREHQGRTLYLLPPETAEDAHERAGVAAYGLMAHTQDLVDLAWTTHHPSTDSAEREATIRFHDGTVTATALTDRAGDVLTQHGFTPTETTGEYTLAAGPGEADAVNAVVRAEAHLYTHGVRVHVDLGIATTQDIPPAPSRPGAAPSPPPTTPVQRRSR
;
A
#
# COMPACT_ATOMS: atom_id res chain seq x y z
N MET A 1 -3.13 10.48 -9.51
CA MET A 1 -2.18 9.74 -8.68
C MET A 1 -2.82 8.39 -8.43
N ALA A 2 -2.02 7.33 -8.32
CA ALA A 2 -2.52 5.99 -8.07
C ALA A 2 -2.58 5.70 -6.56
N LEU A 3 -3.32 4.66 -6.19
CA LEU A 3 -3.45 4.12 -4.82
C LEU A 3 -2.13 4.03 -4.06
N THR A 4 -1.10 3.58 -4.78
CA THR A 4 0.23 3.34 -4.24
C THR A 4 1.02 4.62 -3.98
N ASP A 5 0.52 5.81 -4.34
CA ASP A 5 1.26 7.08 -4.30
C ASP A 5 0.96 7.93 -3.05
N HIS A 6 0.01 7.53 -2.21
CA HIS A 6 -0.56 8.40 -1.16
C HIS A 6 0.24 8.51 0.14
N HIS A 7 1.07 7.51 0.46
CA HIS A 7 1.85 7.43 1.70
C HIS A 7 3.35 7.43 1.38
N ASP A 8 4.21 7.92 2.26
CA ASP A 8 5.68 7.87 2.07
C ASP A 8 6.17 6.45 1.75
N VAL A 9 5.58 5.44 2.41
CA VAL A 9 5.82 4.01 2.18
C VAL A 9 4.49 3.31 1.95
N PHE A 10 4.42 2.54 0.87
CA PHE A 10 3.29 1.65 0.58
C PHE A 10 3.79 0.21 0.46
N ILE A 11 3.26 -0.68 1.29
CA ILE A 11 3.51 -2.12 1.26
C ILE A 11 2.23 -2.80 0.77
N GLY A 12 2.34 -3.65 -0.26
CA GLY A 12 1.21 -4.33 -0.86
C GLY A 12 1.58 -5.68 -1.43
N SER A 13 0.56 -6.42 -1.87
CA SER A 13 0.74 -7.71 -2.52
C SER A 13 0.11 -7.69 -3.92
N THR A 14 0.71 -8.43 -4.84
CA THR A 14 0.12 -8.73 -6.14
C THR A 14 -0.77 -9.98 -6.07
N GLY A 15 -1.62 -10.16 -7.08
CA GLY A 15 -2.47 -11.35 -7.21
C GLY A 15 -1.69 -12.66 -7.33
N ASP A 16 -0.49 -12.62 -7.94
CA ASP A 16 0.43 -13.75 -8.04
C ASP A 16 1.32 -13.96 -6.79
N GLY A 17 1.07 -13.20 -5.70
CA GLY A 17 1.64 -13.45 -4.38
C GLY A 17 3.00 -12.81 -4.11
N TRP A 18 3.45 -11.87 -4.92
CA TRP A 18 4.62 -11.05 -4.58
C TRP A 18 4.27 -10.02 -3.52
N THR A 19 5.18 -9.79 -2.57
CA THR A 19 5.12 -8.60 -1.71
C THR A 19 5.95 -7.50 -2.34
N PHE A 20 5.42 -6.29 -2.43
CA PHE A 20 6.14 -5.15 -2.96
C PHE A 20 6.13 -3.97 -1.99
N VAL A 21 7.19 -3.17 -2.03
CA VAL A 21 7.28 -1.88 -1.35
C VAL A 21 7.56 -0.78 -2.36
N VAL A 22 6.74 0.27 -2.31
CA VAL A 22 6.93 1.54 -3.01
C VAL A 22 7.36 2.60 -2.02
N LEU A 23 8.40 3.35 -2.36
CA LEU A 23 8.82 4.55 -1.63
C LEU A 23 8.43 5.79 -2.43
N ASN A 24 7.46 6.57 -1.95
CA ASN A 24 7.02 7.80 -2.62
C ASN A 24 7.80 9.03 -2.19
N ARG A 25 8.57 8.92 -1.10
CA ARG A 25 9.58 9.89 -0.72
C ARG A 25 10.95 9.26 -0.50
N PRO A 26 12.04 10.01 -0.75
CA PRO A 26 13.37 9.58 -0.36
C PRO A 26 13.46 9.41 1.16
N LEU A 27 13.70 8.19 1.62
CA LEU A 27 13.93 7.86 3.02
C LEU A 27 15.40 7.47 3.23
N ARG A 28 16.00 8.00 4.30
CA ARG A 28 17.40 7.70 4.63
C ARG A 28 17.54 6.20 4.88
N ASN A 29 18.57 5.59 4.29
CA ASN A 29 18.89 4.17 4.44
C ASN A 29 17.82 3.17 3.99
N ALA A 30 16.70 3.59 3.40
CA ALA A 30 15.60 2.67 3.05
C ALA A 30 16.03 1.53 2.13
N ALA A 31 16.88 1.81 1.13
CA ALA A 31 17.44 0.78 0.26
C ALA A 31 18.22 -0.29 1.03
N ARG A 32 18.98 0.09 2.07
CA ARG A 32 19.73 -0.85 2.91
C ARG A 32 18.81 -1.63 3.83
N ILE A 33 17.80 -0.98 4.40
CA ILE A 33 16.80 -1.62 5.26
C ILE A 33 16.06 -2.71 4.48
N LEU A 34 15.55 -2.35 3.30
CA LEU A 34 14.77 -3.26 2.45
C LEU A 34 15.60 -4.42 1.91
N THR A 35 16.80 -4.15 1.40
CA THR A 35 17.68 -5.23 0.91
C THR A 35 18.23 -6.11 2.04
N GLY A 36 18.48 -5.54 3.22
CA GLY A 36 18.85 -6.29 4.42
C GLY A 36 17.73 -7.20 4.93
N ALA A 37 16.47 -6.84 4.70
CA ALA A 37 15.30 -7.66 4.98
C ALA A 37 14.99 -8.69 3.88
N GLY A 38 15.80 -8.77 2.82
CA GLY A 38 15.65 -9.75 1.74
C GLY A 38 14.85 -9.28 0.53
N PHE A 39 14.45 -8.01 0.46
CA PHE A 39 13.83 -7.46 -0.75
C PHE A 39 14.86 -7.22 -1.86
N THR A 40 14.48 -7.49 -3.10
CA THR A 40 15.27 -7.17 -4.29
C THR A 40 14.76 -5.87 -4.91
N ALA A 41 15.66 -4.91 -5.12
CA ALA A 41 15.34 -3.67 -5.82
C ALA A 41 15.23 -3.89 -7.34
N ARG A 42 14.19 -3.34 -7.97
CA ARG A 42 13.94 -3.41 -9.41
C ARG A 42 13.38 -2.10 -9.92
N GLU A 43 13.94 -1.59 -11.01
CA GLU A 43 13.35 -0.45 -11.73
C GLU A 43 12.11 -0.89 -12.51
N HIS A 44 11.02 -0.12 -12.38
CA HIS A 44 9.75 -0.35 -13.04
C HIS A 44 9.14 0.99 -13.45
N GLN A 45 9.14 1.25 -14.76
CA GLN A 45 8.48 2.43 -15.36
C GLN A 45 8.77 3.78 -14.64
N GLY A 46 10.05 4.01 -14.30
CA GLY A 46 10.50 5.24 -13.63
C GLY A 46 10.34 5.25 -12.10
N ARG A 47 10.00 4.10 -11.50
CA ARG A 47 9.89 3.86 -10.06
C ARG A 47 10.79 2.71 -9.65
N THR A 48 11.54 2.86 -8.56
CA THR A 48 12.17 1.72 -7.89
C THR A 48 11.15 0.98 -7.06
N LEU A 49 10.97 -0.32 -7.32
CA LEU A 49 10.19 -1.26 -6.51
C LEU A 49 11.14 -2.13 -5.70
N TYR A 50 10.74 -2.48 -4.49
CA TYR A 50 11.41 -3.50 -3.69
C TYR A 50 10.50 -4.70 -3.62
N LEU A 51 10.98 -5.86 -4.06
CA LEU A 51 10.18 -7.05 -4.26
C LEU A 51 10.66 -8.19 -3.39
N LEU A 52 9.73 -8.88 -2.74
CA LEU A 52 9.93 -10.16 -2.10
C LEU A 52 9.15 -11.21 -2.89
N PRO A 53 9.78 -12.33 -3.31
CA PRO A 53 9.11 -13.38 -4.05
C PRO A 53 7.97 -14.00 -3.26
N PRO A 54 7.05 -14.73 -3.93
CA PRO A 54 6.07 -15.56 -3.23
C PRO A 54 6.81 -16.62 -2.41
N GLU A 55 6.95 -16.36 -1.11
CA GLU A 55 7.53 -17.28 -0.13
C GLU A 55 6.41 -17.85 0.74
N THR A 56 6.77 -18.61 1.79
CA THR A 56 5.77 -18.94 2.80
C THR A 56 5.27 -17.64 3.45
N ALA A 57 4.00 -17.59 3.85
CA ALA A 57 3.45 -16.41 4.50
C ALA A 57 4.15 -16.08 5.83
N GLU A 58 4.78 -17.07 6.49
CA GLU A 58 5.61 -16.84 7.67
C GLU A 58 6.91 -16.08 7.32
N ASP A 59 7.63 -16.53 6.29
CA ASP A 59 8.85 -15.85 5.82
C ASP A 59 8.55 -14.43 5.34
N ALA A 60 7.45 -14.25 4.59
CA ALA A 60 7.02 -12.95 4.10
C ALA A 60 6.62 -12.01 5.25
N HIS A 61 5.89 -12.52 6.25
CA HIS A 61 5.54 -11.77 7.46
C HIS A 61 6.78 -11.28 8.21
N GLU A 62 7.74 -12.17 8.48
CA GLU A 62 8.95 -11.82 9.23
C GLU A 62 9.77 -10.77 8.49
N ARG A 63 10.04 -10.99 7.19
CA ARG A 63 10.85 -10.09 6.37
C ARG A 63 10.19 -8.73 6.17
N ALA A 64 8.89 -8.70 5.88
CA ALA A 64 8.14 -7.45 5.77
C ALA A 64 8.09 -6.72 7.12
N GLY A 65 7.93 -7.43 8.24
CA GLY A 65 7.96 -6.87 9.59
C GLY A 65 9.29 -6.21 9.93
N VAL A 66 10.42 -6.87 9.63
CA VAL A 66 11.77 -6.30 9.81
C VAL A 66 11.94 -5.03 8.97
N ALA A 67 11.52 -5.07 7.70
CA ALA A 67 11.59 -3.91 6.82
C ALA A 67 10.73 -2.75 7.33
N ALA A 68 9.46 -3.00 7.64
CA ALA A 68 8.51 -1.99 8.14
C ALA A 68 9.03 -1.35 9.42
N TYR A 69 9.52 -2.15 10.38
CA TYR A 69 10.11 -1.63 11.63
C TYR A 69 11.30 -0.69 11.36
N GLY A 70 12.21 -1.08 10.46
CA GLY A 70 13.33 -0.23 10.07
C GLY A 70 12.89 1.08 9.39
N LEU A 71 11.87 1.03 8.54
CA LEU A 71 11.33 2.20 7.84
C LEU A 71 10.57 3.15 8.78
N MET A 72 9.89 2.62 9.80
CA MET A 72 9.17 3.41 10.81
C MET A 72 10.10 4.31 11.65
N ALA A 73 11.41 4.02 11.69
CA ALA A 73 12.41 4.92 12.28
C ALA A 73 12.64 6.20 11.45
N HIS A 74 12.08 6.28 10.23
CA HIS A 74 12.32 7.34 9.26
C HIS A 74 11.04 7.99 8.72
N THR A 75 9.88 7.35 8.87
CA THR A 75 8.57 7.95 8.60
C THR A 75 7.51 7.32 9.51
N GLN A 76 6.40 8.04 9.70
CA GLN A 76 5.17 7.51 10.32
C GLN A 76 4.04 7.38 9.28
N ASP A 77 4.30 7.81 8.05
CA ASP A 77 3.37 7.76 6.92
C ASP A 77 3.62 6.47 6.12
N LEU A 78 3.23 5.35 6.72
CA LEU A 78 3.39 4.02 6.16
C LEU A 78 2.04 3.33 6.13
N VAL A 79 1.74 2.70 5.00
CA VAL A 79 0.60 1.81 4.86
C VAL A 79 1.07 0.41 4.48
N ASP A 80 0.49 -0.59 5.13
CA ASP A 80 0.65 -2.00 4.79
C ASP A 80 -0.73 -2.60 4.50
N LEU A 81 -0.89 -3.08 3.27
CA LEU A 81 -2.06 -3.81 2.79
C LEU A 81 -1.64 -5.13 2.15
N ALA A 82 -0.45 -5.63 2.47
CA ALA A 82 0.08 -6.85 1.89
C ALA A 82 -0.52 -8.10 2.54
N TRP A 83 -1.56 -8.67 1.92
CA TRP A 83 -2.15 -9.92 2.42
C TRP A 83 -1.15 -11.08 2.56
N THR A 84 -0.03 -11.04 1.83
CA THR A 84 1.05 -12.04 1.90
C THR A 84 1.81 -12.02 3.22
N THR A 85 1.73 -10.93 3.99
CA THR A 85 2.35 -10.80 5.32
C THR A 85 1.43 -11.27 6.44
N HIS A 86 0.22 -11.74 6.13
CA HIS A 86 -0.71 -12.22 7.13
C HIS A 86 -0.33 -13.65 7.50
N HIS A 87 0.00 -13.88 8.77
CA HIS A 87 0.42 -15.19 9.24
C HIS A 87 -0.64 -16.25 8.87
N PRO A 88 -0.25 -17.39 8.27
CA PRO A 88 -1.20 -18.45 7.97
C PRO A 88 -1.65 -19.01 9.31
N SER A 89 -2.88 -18.69 9.74
CA SER A 89 -3.48 -19.47 10.81
C SER A 89 -3.60 -20.90 10.28
N THR A 90 -3.12 -21.86 11.06
CA THR A 90 -2.84 -23.26 10.73
C THR A 90 -3.99 -24.06 10.11
N ASP A 91 -5.18 -23.49 10.00
CA ASP A 91 -6.31 -24.07 9.29
C ASP A 91 -6.36 -23.60 7.83
N SER A 92 -6.65 -24.50 6.90
CA SER A 92 -6.97 -24.19 5.50
C SER A 92 -8.33 -23.50 5.32
N ALA A 93 -8.86 -22.84 6.36
CA ALA A 93 -10.17 -22.21 6.35
C ALA A 93 -10.25 -21.06 5.34
N GLU A 94 -11.38 -20.99 4.63
CA GLU A 94 -11.68 -19.99 3.61
C GLU A 94 -11.52 -18.56 4.14
N ARG A 95 -11.16 -17.62 3.25
CA ARG A 95 -11.04 -16.20 3.57
C ARG A 95 -12.40 -15.66 3.99
N GLU A 96 -12.51 -15.15 5.21
CA GLU A 96 -13.78 -14.67 5.75
C GLU A 96 -14.17 -13.28 5.23
N ALA A 97 -13.19 -12.47 4.83
CA ALA A 97 -13.43 -11.19 4.19
C ALA A 97 -12.46 -10.96 3.01
N THR A 98 -12.96 -10.37 1.93
CA THR A 98 -12.13 -9.89 0.82
C THR A 98 -12.47 -8.44 0.54
N ILE A 99 -11.48 -7.56 0.51
CA ILE A 99 -11.63 -6.16 0.12
C ILE A 99 -10.94 -5.98 -1.22
N ARG A 100 -11.59 -5.35 -2.20
CA ARG A 100 -11.06 -5.17 -3.55
C ARG A 100 -11.07 -3.71 -3.96
N PHE A 101 -9.94 -3.23 -4.46
CA PHE A 101 -9.85 -1.97 -5.19
C PHE A 101 -10.09 -2.22 -6.68
N HIS A 102 -11.06 -1.52 -7.27
CA HIS A 102 -11.29 -1.56 -8.72
C HIS A 102 -11.87 -0.24 -9.22
N ASP A 103 -11.35 0.29 -10.33
CA ASP A 103 -11.90 1.46 -11.05
C ASP A 103 -12.25 2.67 -10.15
N GLY A 104 -11.44 2.95 -9.12
CA GLY A 104 -11.67 4.04 -8.17
C GLY A 104 -12.79 3.79 -7.16
N THR A 105 -13.30 2.56 -7.10
CA THR A 105 -14.26 2.08 -6.11
C THR A 105 -13.63 0.98 -5.26
N VAL A 106 -14.14 0.83 -4.03
CA VAL A 106 -13.71 -0.22 -3.12
C VAL A 106 -14.93 -1.06 -2.76
N THR A 107 -14.85 -2.35 -3.08
CA THR A 107 -15.88 -3.32 -2.71
C THR A 107 -15.32 -4.29 -1.67
N ALA A 108 -16.21 -4.92 -0.92
CA ALA A 108 -15.84 -5.96 0.02
C ALA A 108 -16.87 -7.09 0.01
N THR A 109 -16.40 -8.30 0.31
CA THR A 109 -17.25 -9.44 0.63
C THR A 109 -16.98 -9.89 2.05
N ALA A 110 -18.03 -10.32 2.74
CA ALA A 110 -17.95 -10.92 4.07
C ALA A 110 -18.75 -12.22 4.12
N LEU A 111 -18.12 -13.29 4.59
CA LEU A 111 -18.75 -14.60 4.78
C LEU A 111 -19.46 -14.73 6.14
N THR A 112 -19.13 -13.87 7.09
CA THR A 112 -19.69 -13.90 8.45
C THR A 112 -20.34 -12.57 8.79
N ASP A 113 -21.41 -12.61 9.59
CA ASP A 113 -22.10 -11.40 10.08
C ASP A 113 -21.13 -10.48 10.82
N ARG A 114 -20.19 -11.06 11.59
CA ARG A 114 -19.16 -10.30 12.30
C ARG A 114 -18.24 -9.52 11.36
N ALA A 115 -17.81 -10.13 10.25
CA ALA A 115 -17.03 -9.42 9.25
C ALA A 115 -17.85 -8.30 8.59
N GLY A 116 -19.14 -8.55 8.32
CA GLY A 116 -20.09 -7.56 7.82
C GLY A 116 -20.29 -6.38 8.77
N ASP A 117 -20.42 -6.63 10.07
CA ASP A 117 -20.55 -5.61 11.10
C ASP A 117 -19.32 -4.70 11.17
N VAL A 118 -18.13 -5.29 11.11
CA VAL A 118 -16.86 -4.52 11.11
C VAL A 118 -16.75 -3.66 9.84
N LEU A 119 -17.06 -4.21 8.66
CA LEU A 119 -17.08 -3.45 7.42
C LEU A 119 -18.05 -2.26 7.52
N THR A 120 -19.26 -2.49 8.05
CA THR A 120 -20.28 -1.45 8.23
C THR A 120 -19.81 -0.32 9.15
N GLN A 121 -19.11 -0.65 10.23
CA GLN A 121 -18.53 0.35 11.15
C GLN A 121 -17.48 1.25 10.49
N HIS A 122 -16.81 0.76 9.44
CA HIS A 122 -15.78 1.50 8.70
C HIS A 122 -16.29 2.14 7.41
N GLY A 123 -17.61 2.28 7.27
CA GLY A 123 -18.24 3.05 6.19
C GLY A 123 -18.57 2.25 4.94
N PHE A 124 -18.45 0.93 4.98
CA PHE A 124 -18.96 0.07 3.92
C PHE A 124 -20.47 -0.09 4.07
N THR A 125 -21.21 0.05 2.97
CA THR A 125 -22.66 -0.15 2.93
C THR A 125 -22.97 -1.47 2.22
N PRO A 126 -23.86 -2.32 2.77
CA PRO A 126 -24.28 -3.54 2.10
C PRO A 126 -24.95 -3.22 0.76
N THR A 127 -24.71 -4.06 -0.25
CA THR A 127 -25.38 -3.96 -1.56
C THR A 127 -26.67 -4.80 -1.56
N GLU A 128 -27.35 -4.88 -2.71
CA GLU A 128 -28.51 -5.77 -2.87
C GLU A 128 -28.13 -7.26 -2.78
N THR A 129 -26.86 -7.59 -3.00
CA THR A 129 -26.34 -8.95 -2.91
C THR A 129 -25.93 -9.25 -1.46
N THR A 130 -26.45 -10.34 -0.91
CA THR A 130 -26.07 -10.79 0.45
C THR A 130 -24.57 -11.00 0.57
N GLY A 131 -23.97 -10.38 1.58
CA GLY A 131 -22.54 -10.53 1.88
C GLY A 131 -21.62 -9.65 1.04
N GLU A 132 -22.16 -8.82 0.13
CA GLU A 132 -21.41 -7.82 -0.60
C GLU A 132 -21.61 -6.43 -0.01
N TYR A 133 -20.52 -5.66 0.00
CA TYR A 133 -20.47 -4.32 0.55
C TYR A 133 -19.70 -3.41 -0.40
N THR A 134 -20.05 -2.13 -0.40
CA THR A 134 -19.33 -1.10 -1.15
C THR A 134 -18.95 0.02 -0.20
N LEU A 135 -17.72 0.51 -0.30
CA LEU A 135 -17.30 1.69 0.44
C LEU A 135 -17.98 2.91 -0.18
N ALA A 136 -18.70 3.68 0.64
CA ALA A 136 -19.32 4.91 0.16
C ALA A 136 -18.27 5.81 -0.50
N ALA A 137 -18.65 6.47 -1.61
CA ALA A 137 -17.76 7.38 -2.32
C ALA A 137 -17.29 8.50 -1.37
N GLY A 138 -16.03 8.40 -0.94
CA GLY A 138 -15.39 9.35 -0.05
C GLY A 138 -14.81 10.56 -0.78
N PRO A 139 -14.21 11.51 -0.04
CA PRO A 139 -13.61 12.72 -0.61
C PRO A 139 -12.42 12.45 -1.55
N GLY A 140 -11.79 11.27 -1.46
CA GLY A 140 -10.72 10.84 -2.36
C GLY A 140 -10.15 9.46 -2.06
N GLU A 141 -9.24 8.99 -2.92
CA GLU A 141 -8.61 7.67 -2.87
C GLU A 141 -7.79 7.43 -1.59
N ALA A 142 -7.13 8.46 -1.06
CA ALA A 142 -6.42 8.37 0.23
C ALA A 142 -7.36 8.07 1.41
N ASP A 143 -8.58 8.62 1.40
CA ASP A 143 -9.57 8.33 2.44
C ASP A 143 -10.08 6.90 2.33
N ALA A 144 -10.20 6.39 1.10
CA ALA A 144 -10.54 4.99 0.85
C ALA A 144 -9.46 4.05 1.37
N VAL A 145 -8.17 4.32 1.10
CA VAL A 145 -7.04 3.57 1.68
C VAL A 145 -7.12 3.57 3.20
N ASN A 146 -7.28 4.74 3.82
CA ASN A 146 -7.37 4.86 5.28
C ASN A 146 -8.56 4.09 5.87
N ALA A 147 -9.71 4.10 5.20
CA ALA A 147 -10.87 3.31 5.61
C ALA A 147 -10.59 1.80 5.53
N VAL A 148 -9.96 1.35 4.44
CA VAL A 148 -9.56 -0.05 4.26
C VAL A 148 -8.55 -0.48 5.31
N VAL A 149 -7.52 0.30 5.58
CA VAL A 149 -6.52 -0.01 6.64
C VAL A 149 -7.19 -0.16 8.01
N ARG A 150 -8.10 0.75 8.36
CA ARG A 150 -8.83 0.65 9.63
C ARG A 150 -9.75 -0.56 9.69
N ALA A 151 -10.42 -0.88 8.58
CA ALA A 151 -11.28 -2.06 8.48
C ALA A 151 -10.46 -3.35 8.59
N GLU A 152 -9.38 -3.46 7.83
CA GLU A 152 -8.44 -4.58 7.79
C GLU A 152 -7.84 -4.84 9.18
N ALA A 153 -7.31 -3.82 9.85
CA ALA A 153 -6.81 -3.93 11.22
C ALA A 153 -7.90 -4.37 12.22
N HIS A 154 -9.12 -3.84 12.09
CA HIS A 154 -10.22 -4.22 12.98
C HIS A 154 -10.66 -5.68 12.75
N LEU A 155 -10.76 -6.11 11.49
CA LEU A 155 -11.02 -7.50 11.12
C LEU A 155 -9.93 -8.42 11.71
N TYR A 156 -8.67 -8.02 11.57
CA TYR A 156 -7.52 -8.76 12.11
C TYR A 156 -7.61 -8.93 13.63
N THR A 157 -7.89 -7.86 14.39
CA THR A 157 -8.07 -7.96 15.87
C THR A 157 -9.22 -8.86 16.28
N HIS A 158 -10.20 -9.07 15.40
CA HIS A 158 -11.30 -9.99 15.60
C HIS A 158 -10.98 -11.43 15.17
N GLY A 159 -9.77 -11.72 14.70
CA GLY A 159 -9.35 -13.02 14.17
C GLY A 159 -9.90 -13.32 12.78
N VAL A 160 -10.50 -12.33 12.10
CA VAL A 160 -11.08 -12.49 10.78
C VAL A 160 -9.97 -12.46 9.74
N ARG A 161 -9.94 -13.48 8.88
CA ARG A 161 -9.00 -13.56 7.76
C ARG A 161 -9.45 -12.63 6.64
N VAL A 162 -8.74 -11.53 6.49
CA VAL A 162 -8.97 -10.54 5.44
C VAL A 162 -7.93 -10.68 4.32
N HIS A 163 -8.40 -10.56 3.09
CA HIS A 163 -7.55 -10.45 1.90
C HIS A 163 -7.84 -9.11 1.22
N VAL A 164 -6.81 -8.26 1.12
CA VAL A 164 -6.90 -7.00 0.40
C VAL A 164 -6.32 -7.20 -1.00
N ASP A 165 -7.19 -7.16 -2.00
CA ASP A 165 -6.86 -7.21 -3.41
C ASP A 165 -6.74 -5.78 -3.94
N LEU A 166 -5.53 -5.39 -4.33
CA LEU A 166 -5.23 -4.06 -4.85
C LEU A 166 -5.60 -3.90 -6.33
N GLY A 167 -6.12 -4.94 -6.98
CA GLY A 167 -6.36 -4.96 -8.43
C GLY A 167 -5.08 -5.07 -9.26
N ILE A 168 -3.94 -5.40 -8.62
CA ILE A 168 -2.63 -5.54 -9.25
C ILE A 168 -2.35 -7.03 -9.44
N ALA A 169 -2.60 -7.54 -10.65
CA ALA A 169 -2.47 -8.98 -10.92
C ALA A 169 -1.03 -9.48 -10.80
N THR A 170 -0.08 -8.73 -11.37
CA THR A 170 1.35 -9.06 -11.39
C THR A 170 2.20 -7.84 -11.08
N THR A 171 3.50 -8.05 -10.83
CA THR A 171 4.46 -6.95 -10.64
C THR A 171 4.54 -5.99 -11.84
N GLN A 172 4.13 -6.40 -13.03
CA GLN A 172 4.10 -5.54 -14.22
C GLN A 172 2.92 -4.55 -14.21
N ASP A 173 1.87 -4.87 -13.47
CA ASP A 173 0.64 -4.07 -13.37
C ASP A 173 0.74 -2.99 -12.28
N ILE A 174 1.85 -2.93 -11.54
CA ILE A 174 2.10 -1.88 -10.55
C ILE A 174 2.15 -0.53 -11.28
N PRO A 175 1.39 0.50 -10.84
CA PRO A 175 1.38 1.79 -11.50
C PRO A 175 2.76 2.46 -11.55
N PRO A 176 3.10 3.14 -12.67
CA PRO A 176 4.36 3.88 -12.82
C PRO A 176 4.47 5.02 -11.80
N ALA A 177 5.68 5.57 -11.63
CA ALA A 177 5.85 6.79 -10.85
C ALA A 177 4.97 7.92 -11.42
N PRO A 178 4.36 8.76 -10.57
CA PRO A 178 3.66 9.95 -11.04
C PRO A 178 4.63 10.84 -11.81
N SER A 179 4.19 11.35 -12.96
CA SER A 179 4.94 12.33 -13.75
C SER A 179 5.25 13.55 -12.89
N ARG A 180 6.49 13.67 -12.42
CA ARG A 180 6.93 14.84 -11.66
C ARG A 180 6.74 16.07 -12.55
N PRO A 181 6.07 17.15 -12.08
CA PRO A 181 6.12 18.42 -12.79
C PRO A 181 7.59 18.78 -12.95
N GLY A 182 8.04 18.91 -14.20
CA GLY A 182 9.42 19.25 -14.50
C GLY A 182 9.82 20.48 -13.70
N ALA A 183 10.98 20.42 -13.04
CA ALA A 183 11.51 21.58 -12.35
C ALA A 183 11.53 22.75 -13.35
N ALA A 184 10.84 23.84 -13.01
CA ALA A 184 10.90 25.06 -13.79
C ALA A 184 12.39 25.39 -13.98
N PRO A 185 12.85 25.68 -15.22
CA PRO A 185 14.25 26.01 -15.46
C PRO A 185 14.63 27.16 -14.53
N SER A 186 15.70 26.95 -13.75
CA SER A 186 16.23 27.97 -12.84
C SER A 186 16.42 29.27 -13.63
N PRO A 187 15.92 30.42 -13.14
CA PRO A 187 16.17 31.69 -13.80
C PRO A 187 17.68 31.93 -13.91
N PRO A 188 18.17 32.51 -15.02
CA PRO A 188 19.58 32.76 -15.22
C PRO A 188 20.12 33.66 -14.09
N PRO A 189 21.36 33.43 -13.62
CA PRO A 189 21.94 34.22 -12.55
C PRO A 189 22.01 35.68 -12.98
N THR A 190 21.36 36.56 -12.21
CA THR A 190 21.50 38.01 -12.37
C THR A 190 22.91 38.40 -11.93
N THR A 191 23.74 38.80 -12.88
CA THR A 191 25.06 39.37 -12.64
C THR A 191 24.91 40.67 -11.84
N PRO A 192 25.55 40.83 -10.67
CA PRO A 192 25.52 42.09 -9.95
C PRO A 192 26.33 43.15 -10.72
N VAL A 193 25.66 44.23 -11.13
CA VAL A 193 26.30 45.41 -11.71
C VAL A 193 27.13 46.09 -10.62
N GLN A 194 28.45 45.98 -10.74
CA GLN A 194 29.42 46.60 -9.85
C GLN A 194 29.39 48.13 -10.06
N ARG A 195 28.68 48.84 -9.17
CA ARG A 195 28.57 50.30 -9.21
C ARG A 195 29.88 50.91 -8.68
N ARG A 196 30.77 51.34 -9.58
CA ARG A 196 31.94 52.18 -9.27
C ARG A 196 31.47 53.53 -8.73
N SER A 197 31.70 53.80 -7.45
CA SER A 197 31.68 55.15 -6.89
C SER A 197 33.05 55.80 -7.12
N ARG A 198 33.03 57.01 -7.68
CA ARG A 198 34.14 57.96 -7.72
C ARG A 198 34.41 58.53 -6.34
#